data_AF-A0A2I5KFU3-F1
#
_entry.id   AF-A0A2I5KFU3-F1
#
_cell.length_a   1.000
_cell.length_b   1.000
_cell.length_c   1.000
_cell.angle_alpha   90.00
_cell.angle_beta   90.00
_cell.angle_gamma   90.00
#
_symmetry.space_group_name_H-M   'P 1'
#
loop_
_entity.id
_entity.type
_entity.pdbx_description
1 polymer ?
#
loop_
_entity_poly.entity_id
_entity_poly.type
_entity_poly.pdbx_seq_one_letter_code
_entity_poly.pdbx_strand_id
1 'polypeptide(L)'
;MVNNVFSYQNRVNQIEEMLSGYNQLKQLAGNPLIQISQNLTKTLESSLVVAIYSLSEQLLKYSIYSILEIEFEEERKTAKDKFILKQMPIENFPITPTLDRIKKEIKVYSSEFKLFLPASCENYKNAYIELLNARHEFAHANNHTDDIDFLSALKFIEYLKLQYEEFEGRGYINKISLLSEQLAKFRKIDNYQGFECLYLSKKSNLDTLVREIDTMFNTDTKYDIDYLNDILEVLNDIYKEFQFINEDNFASDFSPLLEKL
;
A
#
# COMPACT_ATOMS: atom_id res chain seq x y z
N MET A 1 -15.07 17.46 -25.44
CA MET A 1 -13.73 17.06 -24.93
C MET A 1 -13.98 16.35 -23.61
N VAL A 2 -13.65 15.07 -23.51
CA VAL A 2 -13.81 14.35 -22.25
C VAL A 2 -12.60 14.71 -21.40
N ASN A 3 -12.81 15.42 -20.30
CA ASN A 3 -11.83 15.53 -19.22
C ASN A 3 -11.63 14.13 -18.63
N ASN A 4 -10.76 13.32 -19.24
CA ASN A 4 -10.31 12.04 -18.70
C ASN A 4 -9.35 12.32 -17.54
N VAL A 5 -9.86 12.90 -16.45
CA VAL A 5 -9.15 12.91 -15.18
C VAL A 5 -9.33 11.52 -14.58
N PHE A 6 -8.21 10.87 -14.25
CA PHE A 6 -8.21 9.59 -13.56
C PHE A 6 -9.02 9.70 -12.26
N SER A 7 -9.97 8.77 -12.09
CA SER A 7 -10.67 8.56 -10.84
C SER A 7 -10.32 7.18 -10.32
N TYR A 8 -9.57 7.14 -9.23
CA TYR A 8 -9.17 5.90 -8.56
C TYR A 8 -10.39 5.04 -8.24
N GLN A 9 -11.41 5.62 -7.57
CA GLN A 9 -12.59 4.86 -7.14
C GLN A 9 -13.37 4.28 -8.33
N ASN A 10 -13.53 5.04 -9.42
CA ASN A 10 -14.24 4.54 -10.59
C ASN A 10 -13.51 3.35 -11.23
N ARG A 11 -12.17 3.40 -11.25
CA ARG A 11 -11.35 2.30 -11.79
C ARG A 11 -11.40 1.07 -10.89
N VAL A 12 -11.32 1.25 -9.57
CA VAL A 12 -11.48 0.16 -8.59
C VAL A 12 -12.83 -0.52 -8.75
N ASN A 13 -13.93 0.25 -8.77
CA ASN A 13 -15.28 -0.32 -8.94
C ASN A 13 -15.41 -1.14 -10.24
N GLN A 14 -14.84 -0.67 -11.35
CA GLN A 14 -14.82 -1.40 -12.62
C GLN A 14 -14.05 -2.72 -12.50
N ILE A 15 -12.90 -2.71 -11.82
CA ILE A 15 -12.10 -3.91 -11.58
C ILE A 15 -12.84 -4.90 -10.68
N GLU A 16 -13.51 -4.43 -9.63
CA GLU A 16 -14.31 -5.27 -8.73
C GLU A 16 -15.49 -5.94 -9.46
N GLU A 17 -16.16 -5.23 -10.35
CA GLU A 17 -17.19 -5.81 -11.23
C GLU A 17 -16.60 -6.91 -12.13
N MET A 18 -15.44 -6.66 -12.74
CA MET A 18 -14.73 -7.66 -13.55
C MET A 18 -14.32 -8.88 -12.72
N LEU A 19 -13.85 -8.67 -11.49
CA LEU A 19 -13.44 -9.74 -10.56
C LEU A 19 -14.62 -10.59 -10.14
N SER A 20 -15.76 -9.97 -9.83
CA SER A 20 -17.00 -10.68 -9.51
C SER A 20 -17.42 -11.59 -10.68
N GLY A 21 -17.41 -11.07 -11.91
CA GLY A 21 -17.70 -11.86 -13.11
C GLY A 21 -16.71 -13.00 -13.35
N TYR A 22 -15.41 -12.75 -13.15
CA TYR A 22 -14.36 -13.77 -13.27
C TYR A 22 -14.54 -14.90 -12.25
N ASN A 23 -14.81 -14.57 -10.98
CA ASN A 23 -15.02 -15.55 -9.92
C ASN A 23 -16.26 -16.42 -10.18
N GLN A 24 -17.36 -15.80 -10.62
CA GLN A 24 -18.56 -16.53 -11.04
C GLN A 24 -18.25 -17.48 -12.21
N LEU A 25 -17.48 -17.02 -13.20
CA LEU A 25 -17.10 -17.87 -14.33
C LEU A 25 -16.21 -19.04 -13.89
N LYS A 26 -15.21 -18.82 -13.02
CA LYS A 26 -14.35 -19.89 -12.48
C LYS A 26 -15.19 -20.93 -11.71
N GLN A 27 -16.17 -20.50 -10.92
CA GLN A 27 -17.10 -21.41 -10.23
C GLN A 27 -17.94 -22.24 -11.20
N LEU A 28 -18.50 -21.60 -12.24
CA LEU A 28 -19.28 -22.28 -13.27
C LEU A 28 -18.43 -23.26 -14.09
N ALA A 29 -17.18 -22.92 -14.39
CA ALA A 29 -16.25 -23.78 -15.11
C ALA A 29 -15.87 -25.05 -14.31
N GLY A 30 -15.94 -24.99 -12.97
CA GLY A 30 -15.76 -26.15 -12.10
C GLY A 30 -16.98 -27.09 -12.05
N ASN A 31 -18.12 -26.70 -12.63
CA ASN A 31 -19.32 -27.53 -12.66
C ASN A 31 -19.27 -28.51 -13.86
N PRO A 32 -19.27 -29.83 -13.64
CA PRO A 32 -19.16 -30.82 -14.72
C PRO A 32 -20.37 -30.84 -15.68
N LEU A 33 -21.47 -30.16 -15.33
CA LEU A 33 -22.67 -30.04 -16.16
C LEU A 33 -22.64 -28.83 -17.10
N ILE A 34 -21.66 -27.93 -16.97
CA ILE A 34 -21.57 -26.68 -17.72
C ILE A 34 -20.21 -26.65 -18.44
N GLN A 35 -20.23 -26.61 -19.78
CA GLN A 35 -19.01 -26.52 -20.56
C GLN A 35 -18.66 -25.04 -20.82
N ILE A 36 -17.79 -24.48 -19.99
CA ILE A 36 -17.21 -23.15 -20.20
C ILE A 36 -15.97 -23.25 -21.09
N SER A 37 -15.87 -22.35 -22.08
CA SER A 37 -14.67 -22.22 -22.90
C SER A 37 -13.49 -21.72 -22.07
N GLN A 38 -12.39 -22.49 -22.05
CA GLN A 38 -11.14 -22.06 -21.40
C GLN A 38 -10.62 -20.73 -21.96
N ASN A 39 -10.88 -20.43 -23.24
CA ASN A 39 -10.47 -19.17 -23.86
C ASN A 39 -11.19 -17.96 -23.24
N LEU A 40 -12.43 -18.12 -22.77
CA LEU A 40 -13.17 -17.04 -22.14
C LEU A 40 -12.55 -16.68 -20.78
N THR A 41 -12.23 -17.69 -19.97
CA THR A 41 -11.55 -17.52 -18.69
C THR A 41 -10.20 -16.82 -18.87
N LYS A 42 -9.37 -17.31 -19.82
CA LYS A 42 -8.08 -16.70 -20.14
C LYS A 42 -8.21 -15.24 -20.60
N THR A 43 -9.23 -14.93 -21.41
CA THR A 43 -9.47 -13.56 -21.89
C THR A 43 -9.83 -12.61 -20.76
N LEU A 44 -10.69 -13.03 -19.83
CA LEU A 44 -11.06 -12.23 -18.66
C LEU A 44 -9.86 -12.05 -17.72
N GLU A 45 -9.09 -13.10 -17.49
CA GLU A 45 -7.89 -13.07 -16.66
C GLU A 45 -6.83 -12.12 -17.22
N SER A 46 -6.53 -12.19 -18.51
CA SER A 46 -5.65 -11.21 -19.16
C SER A 46 -6.21 -9.78 -19.10
N SER A 47 -7.53 -9.63 -19.19
CA SER A 47 -8.18 -8.32 -19.08
C SER A 47 -8.05 -7.74 -17.66
N LEU A 48 -8.16 -8.58 -16.62
CA LEU A 48 -7.92 -8.22 -15.22
C LEU A 48 -6.47 -7.82 -14.97
N VAL A 49 -5.50 -8.58 -15.49
CA VAL A 49 -4.07 -8.23 -15.45
C VAL A 49 -3.85 -6.82 -16.00
N VAL A 50 -4.39 -6.55 -17.19
CA VAL A 50 -4.24 -5.24 -17.84
C VAL A 50 -4.92 -4.13 -17.04
N ALA A 51 -6.14 -4.37 -16.53
CA ALA A 51 -6.90 -3.37 -15.80
C ALA A 51 -6.22 -2.98 -14.48
N ILE A 52 -5.78 -3.95 -13.69
CA ILE A 52 -5.13 -3.71 -12.39
C ILE A 52 -3.73 -3.12 -12.59
N TYR A 53 -2.97 -3.59 -13.58
CA TYR A 53 -1.70 -2.98 -13.94
C TYR A 53 -1.89 -1.50 -14.34
N SER A 54 -2.88 -1.21 -15.19
CA SER A 54 -3.16 0.14 -15.66
C SER A 54 -3.62 1.05 -14.53
N LEU A 55 -4.37 0.52 -13.56
CA LEU A 55 -4.72 1.24 -12.32
C LEU A 55 -3.44 1.65 -11.57
N SER A 56 -2.50 0.74 -11.35
CA SER A 56 -1.25 1.05 -10.63
C SER A 56 -0.38 2.08 -11.37
N GLU A 57 -0.26 1.93 -12.69
CA GLU A 57 0.47 2.88 -13.55
C GLU A 57 -0.15 4.29 -13.50
N GLN A 58 -1.48 4.37 -13.67
CA GLN A 58 -2.21 5.64 -13.60
C GLN A 58 -2.09 6.25 -12.20
N LEU A 59 -2.21 5.45 -11.15
CA LEU A 59 -2.06 5.91 -9.77
C LEU A 59 -0.70 6.58 -9.55
N LEU A 60 0.42 5.91 -9.87
CA LEU A 60 1.76 6.49 -9.72
C LEU A 60 1.90 7.80 -10.49
N LYS A 61 1.43 7.83 -11.73
CA LYS A 61 1.51 9.00 -12.60
C LYS A 61 0.70 10.18 -12.08
N TYR A 62 -0.53 9.94 -11.64
CA TYR A 62 -1.39 10.97 -11.06
C TYR A 62 -0.89 11.44 -9.70
N SER A 63 -0.25 10.58 -8.91
CA SER A 63 0.46 11.00 -7.70
C SER A 63 1.61 11.97 -8.04
N ILE A 64 2.40 11.70 -9.07
CA ILE A 64 3.44 12.64 -9.52
C ILE A 64 2.83 13.97 -9.99
N TYR A 65 1.74 13.94 -10.76
CA TYR A 65 1.04 15.16 -11.16
C TYR A 65 0.50 15.95 -9.97
N SER A 66 -0.01 15.25 -8.95
CA SER A 66 -0.50 15.88 -7.72
C SER A 66 0.64 16.55 -6.96
N ILE A 67 1.81 15.89 -6.82
CA ILE A 67 3.01 16.46 -6.19
C ILE A 67 3.49 17.70 -6.95
N LEU A 68 3.40 17.67 -8.28
CA LEU A 68 3.77 18.78 -9.15
C LEU A 68 2.69 19.86 -9.25
N GLU A 69 1.55 19.69 -8.57
CA GLU A 69 0.38 20.59 -8.62
C GLU A 69 -0.01 20.93 -10.06
N ILE A 70 -0.24 19.90 -10.88
CA ILE A 70 -0.58 20.06 -12.29
C ILE A 70 -2.07 20.31 -12.46
N GLU A 71 -2.40 21.43 -13.09
CA GLU A 71 -3.76 21.75 -13.51
C GLU A 71 -4.12 21.06 -14.83
N PHE A 72 -5.26 20.37 -14.86
CA PHE A 72 -5.74 19.67 -16.06
C PHE A 72 -6.78 20.45 -16.86
N GLU A 73 -7.39 21.47 -16.27
CA GLU A 73 -8.34 22.34 -16.95
C GLU A 73 -7.62 23.37 -17.83
N GLU A 74 -7.92 23.40 -19.13
CA GLU A 74 -7.24 24.28 -20.09
C GLU A 74 -7.25 25.76 -19.70
N GLU A 75 -8.32 26.22 -19.05
CA GLU A 75 -8.48 27.60 -18.60
C GLU A 75 -7.56 27.95 -17.41
N ARG A 76 -7.16 26.95 -16.61
CA ARG A 76 -6.27 27.12 -15.44
C ARG A 76 -4.84 26.68 -15.70
N LYS A 77 -4.57 25.96 -16.80
CA LYS A 77 -3.25 25.45 -17.17
C LYS A 77 -2.22 26.57 -17.31
N THR A 78 -1.21 26.52 -16.46
CA THR A 78 -0.02 27.36 -16.55
C THR A 78 0.94 26.85 -17.63
N ALA A 79 1.98 27.66 -17.93
CA ALA A 79 3.05 27.24 -18.84
C ALA A 79 3.83 26.02 -18.31
N LYS A 80 4.00 25.91 -16.99
CA LYS A 80 4.59 24.75 -16.30
C LYS A 80 3.77 23.50 -16.62
N ASP A 81 2.46 23.56 -16.46
CA ASP A 81 1.57 22.41 -16.67
C ASP A 81 1.63 21.92 -18.11
N LYS A 82 1.59 22.86 -19.07
CA LYS A 82 1.71 22.56 -20.50
C LYS A 82 3.07 21.91 -20.83
N PHE A 83 4.15 22.38 -20.20
CA PHE A 83 5.47 21.78 -20.39
C PHE A 83 5.52 20.36 -19.82
N ILE A 84 5.08 20.15 -18.59
CA ILE A 84 5.08 18.82 -17.95
C ILE A 84 4.19 17.84 -18.70
N LEU A 85 2.96 18.23 -19.07
CA LEU A 85 2.04 17.40 -19.85
C LEU A 85 2.54 17.09 -21.26
N LYS A 86 3.45 17.90 -21.82
CA LYS A 86 4.14 17.59 -23.08
C LYS A 86 5.22 16.53 -22.89
N GLN A 87 5.95 16.56 -21.78
CA GLN A 87 7.04 15.60 -21.49
C GLN A 87 6.51 14.26 -20.97
N MET A 88 5.47 14.32 -20.15
CA MET A 88 4.76 13.19 -19.59
C MET A 88 3.27 13.32 -19.97
N PRO A 89 2.86 12.98 -21.20
CA PRO A 89 1.45 13.00 -21.59
C PRO A 89 0.65 11.94 -20.85
N ILE A 90 -0.61 12.23 -20.50
CA ILE A 90 -1.50 11.32 -19.73
C ILE A 90 -1.64 9.96 -20.42
N GLU A 91 -1.80 9.95 -21.74
CA GLU A 91 -2.15 8.74 -22.50
C GLU A 91 -0.93 7.87 -22.87
N ASN A 92 0.20 8.49 -23.22
CA ASN A 92 1.29 7.81 -23.95
C ASN A 92 2.65 7.85 -23.23
N PHE A 93 2.66 8.16 -21.94
CA PHE A 93 3.85 8.04 -21.10
C PHE A 93 3.72 6.80 -20.22
N PRO A 94 4.26 5.63 -20.65
CA PRO A 94 4.22 4.41 -19.88
C PRO A 94 5.21 4.49 -18.71
N ILE A 95 4.78 4.04 -17.54
CA ILE A 95 5.61 3.93 -16.36
C ILE A 95 5.33 2.61 -15.68
N THR A 96 6.26 1.65 -15.78
CA THR A 96 6.13 0.40 -15.07
C THR A 96 6.22 0.64 -13.56
N PRO A 97 5.15 0.37 -12.78
CA PRO A 97 5.09 0.75 -11.38
C PRO A 97 5.78 -0.29 -10.48
N THR A 98 7.02 -0.69 -10.80
CA THR A 98 7.79 -1.56 -9.90
C THR A 98 8.13 -0.83 -8.60
N LEU A 99 8.33 -1.55 -7.49
CA LEU A 99 8.65 -0.95 -6.19
C LEU A 99 9.89 -0.05 -6.25
N ASP A 100 10.91 -0.48 -7.01
CA ASP A 100 12.13 0.31 -7.21
C ASP A 100 11.87 1.57 -8.03
N ARG A 101 11.01 1.48 -9.06
CA ARG A 101 10.63 2.64 -9.86
C ARG A 101 9.84 3.63 -9.03
N ILE A 102 8.86 3.17 -8.26
CA ILE A 102 8.05 3.98 -7.34
C ILE A 102 8.97 4.74 -6.37
N LYS A 103 9.86 4.03 -5.67
CA LYS A 103 10.83 4.65 -4.75
C LYS A 103 11.68 5.70 -5.46
N LYS A 104 12.19 5.38 -6.65
CA LYS A 104 13.06 6.29 -7.41
C LYS A 104 12.33 7.56 -7.82
N GLU A 105 11.12 7.46 -8.34
CA GLU A 105 10.36 8.59 -8.87
C GLU A 105 9.87 9.51 -7.76
N ILE A 106 9.25 8.97 -6.70
CA ILE A 106 8.75 9.79 -5.60
C ILE A 106 9.89 10.47 -4.83
N LYS A 107 11.03 9.78 -4.67
CA LYS A 107 12.19 10.33 -3.94
C LYS A 107 12.84 11.53 -4.63
N VAL A 108 12.59 11.75 -5.93
CA VAL A 108 13.00 12.99 -6.62
C VAL A 108 12.34 14.21 -5.99
N TYR A 109 11.13 14.05 -5.48
CA TYR A 109 10.31 15.14 -4.95
C TYR A 109 10.32 15.21 -3.41
N SER A 110 10.47 14.06 -2.74
CA SER A 110 10.58 13.99 -1.27
C SER A 110 11.76 13.10 -0.88
N SER A 111 12.84 13.72 -0.40
CA SER A 111 14.04 12.99 0.06
C SER A 111 13.76 12.13 1.29
N GLU A 112 12.73 12.48 2.06
CA GLU A 112 12.26 11.78 3.26
C GLU A 112 11.34 10.59 2.92
N PHE A 113 10.87 10.48 1.67
CA PHE A 113 10.01 9.39 1.25
C PHE A 113 10.69 8.04 1.48
N LYS A 114 10.03 7.21 2.29
CA LYS A 114 10.37 5.81 2.50
C LYS A 114 9.13 4.99 2.21
N LEU A 115 9.25 4.07 1.25
CA LEU A 115 8.22 3.06 1.07
C LEU A 115 8.32 2.05 2.22
N PHE A 116 7.55 2.30 3.27
CA PHE A 116 7.35 1.34 4.35
C PHE A 116 6.64 0.10 3.80
N LEU A 117 7.09 -1.09 4.19
CA LEU A 117 6.53 -2.37 3.76
C LEU A 117 6.54 -3.29 4.97
N PRO A 118 5.47 -3.31 5.77
CA PRO A 118 5.40 -4.17 6.94
C PRO A 118 5.32 -5.64 6.52
N ALA A 119 5.76 -6.54 7.39
CA ALA A 119 5.79 -7.98 7.10
C ALA A 119 4.40 -8.56 6.80
N SER A 120 3.33 -8.02 7.41
CA SER A 120 1.94 -8.42 7.11
C SER A 120 1.53 -8.10 5.67
N CYS A 121 2.22 -7.19 4.97
CA CYS A 121 1.96 -6.88 3.56
C CYS A 121 2.66 -7.82 2.57
N GLU A 122 3.47 -8.78 3.03
CA GLU A 122 4.33 -9.58 2.15
C GLU A 122 3.52 -10.35 1.09
N ASN A 123 2.39 -10.95 1.46
CA ASN A 123 1.53 -11.68 0.53
C ASN A 123 0.92 -10.75 -0.54
N TYR A 124 0.42 -9.58 -0.13
CA TYR A 124 -0.13 -8.57 -1.05
C TYR A 124 0.94 -8.04 -2.02
N LYS A 125 2.14 -7.80 -1.49
CA LYS A 125 3.31 -7.38 -2.28
C LYS A 125 3.68 -8.43 -3.33
N ASN A 126 3.69 -9.71 -2.96
CA ASN A 126 4.05 -10.79 -3.87
C ASN A 126 3.01 -10.94 -4.98
N ALA A 127 1.72 -10.92 -4.65
CA ALA A 127 0.64 -10.92 -5.64
C ALA A 127 0.74 -9.73 -6.61
N TYR A 128 1.10 -8.55 -6.10
CA TYR A 128 1.34 -7.38 -6.94
C TYR A 128 2.53 -7.57 -7.90
N ILE A 129 3.65 -8.14 -7.42
CA ILE A 129 4.82 -8.42 -8.27
C ILE A 129 4.48 -9.44 -9.36
N GLU A 130 3.75 -10.50 -9.01
CA GLU A 130 3.27 -11.51 -9.96
C GLU A 130 2.39 -10.90 -11.04
N LEU A 131 1.45 -10.02 -10.66
CA LEU A 131 0.63 -9.25 -11.59
C LEU A 131 1.48 -8.41 -12.57
N LEU A 132 2.50 -7.72 -12.06
CA LEU A 132 3.40 -6.94 -12.92
C LEU A 132 4.13 -7.86 -13.90
N ASN A 133 4.68 -8.98 -13.44
CA ASN A 133 5.38 -9.93 -14.30
C ASN A 133 4.44 -10.49 -15.39
N ALA A 134 3.23 -10.88 -15.01
CA ALA A 134 2.22 -11.37 -15.94
C ALA A 134 1.90 -10.36 -17.05
N ARG A 135 1.81 -9.07 -16.70
CA ARG A 135 1.60 -8.02 -17.72
C ARG A 135 2.76 -7.95 -18.72
N HIS A 136 4.00 -8.08 -18.25
CA HIS A 136 5.19 -8.05 -19.11
C HIS A 136 5.25 -9.28 -20.02
N GLU A 137 4.99 -10.47 -19.47
CA GLU A 137 4.94 -11.71 -20.23
C GLU A 137 3.86 -11.67 -21.32
N PHE A 138 2.68 -11.17 -20.97
CA PHE A 138 1.59 -10.96 -21.93
C PHE A 138 2.01 -9.97 -23.03
N ALA A 139 2.70 -8.88 -22.69
CA ALA A 139 3.16 -7.88 -23.66
C ALA A 139 4.20 -8.42 -24.65
N HIS A 140 5.11 -9.27 -24.19
CA HIS A 140 6.27 -9.70 -24.97
C HIS A 140 6.05 -11.00 -25.74
N ALA A 141 5.27 -11.93 -25.19
CA ALA A 141 5.14 -13.27 -25.75
C ALA A 141 3.68 -13.69 -26.01
N ASN A 142 2.69 -12.84 -25.71
CA ASN A 142 1.27 -13.25 -25.57
C ASN A 142 1.12 -14.46 -24.63
N ASN A 143 2.06 -14.60 -23.68
CA ASN A 143 2.02 -15.67 -22.71
C ASN A 143 0.96 -15.33 -21.68
N HIS A 144 0.10 -16.31 -21.42
CA HIS A 144 -0.89 -16.23 -20.39
C HIS A 144 -0.25 -16.71 -19.08
N THR A 145 -0.38 -15.92 -18.03
CA THR A 145 0.07 -16.28 -16.69
C THR A 145 -1.18 -16.65 -15.90
N ASP A 146 -1.23 -17.89 -15.41
CA ASP A 146 -2.37 -18.45 -14.68
C ASP A 146 -2.25 -18.13 -13.17
N ASP A 147 -3.39 -18.08 -12.47
CA ASP A 147 -3.54 -18.11 -11.01
C ASP A 147 -2.98 -16.90 -10.24
N ILE A 148 -3.11 -15.72 -10.82
CA ILE A 148 -2.78 -14.46 -10.14
C ILE A 148 -3.82 -14.15 -9.05
N ASP A 149 -3.35 -13.86 -7.83
CA ASP A 149 -4.21 -13.36 -6.76
C ASP A 149 -4.55 -11.87 -6.95
N PHE A 150 -5.58 -11.62 -7.76
CA PHE A 150 -6.01 -10.27 -8.10
C PHE A 150 -6.52 -9.44 -6.92
N LEU A 151 -7.17 -10.09 -5.93
CA LEU A 151 -7.68 -9.39 -4.75
C LEU A 151 -6.52 -8.86 -3.91
N SER A 152 -5.52 -9.71 -3.66
CA SER A 152 -4.32 -9.32 -2.93
C SER A 152 -3.51 -8.24 -3.66
N ALA A 153 -3.40 -8.34 -4.99
CA ALA A 153 -2.74 -7.31 -5.80
C ALA A 153 -3.47 -5.95 -5.72
N LEU A 154 -4.81 -5.96 -5.72
CA LEU A 154 -5.61 -4.74 -5.60
C LEU A 154 -5.48 -4.10 -4.21
N LYS A 155 -5.50 -4.90 -3.13
CA LYS A 155 -5.21 -4.43 -1.76
C LYS A 155 -3.82 -3.78 -1.67
N PHE A 156 -2.82 -4.34 -2.35
CA PHE A 156 -1.50 -3.71 -2.38
C PHE A 156 -1.50 -2.36 -3.14
N ILE A 157 -2.34 -2.17 -4.16
CA ILE A 157 -2.48 -0.88 -4.84
C ILE A 157 -3.16 0.16 -3.92
N GLU A 158 -4.16 -0.26 -3.15
CA GLU A 158 -4.77 0.58 -2.10
C GLU A 158 -3.71 1.04 -1.08
N TYR A 159 -2.83 0.13 -0.65
CA TYR A 159 -1.69 0.47 0.18
C TYR A 159 -0.80 1.55 -0.45
N LEU A 160 -0.44 1.36 -1.72
CA LEU A 160 0.41 2.29 -2.46
C LEU A 160 -0.25 3.67 -2.60
N LYS A 161 -1.57 3.72 -2.81
CA LYS A 161 -2.32 4.98 -2.86
C LYS A 161 -2.15 5.76 -1.56
N LEU A 162 -2.33 5.09 -0.41
CA LEU A 162 -2.16 5.74 0.89
C LEU A 162 -0.73 6.26 1.09
N GLN A 163 0.28 5.46 0.72
CA GLN A 163 1.69 5.87 0.74
C GLN A 163 1.96 7.12 -0.13
N TYR A 164 1.31 7.23 -1.30
CA TYR A 164 1.51 8.35 -2.21
C TYR A 164 0.83 9.64 -1.73
N GLU A 165 -0.35 9.52 -1.11
CA GLU A 165 -1.05 10.65 -0.51
C GLU A 165 -0.28 11.21 0.70
N GLU A 166 0.58 10.40 1.32
CA GLU A 166 1.36 10.73 2.50
C GLU A 166 2.87 10.86 2.24
N PHE A 167 3.25 11.16 0.99
CA PHE A 167 4.64 11.14 0.51
C PHE A 167 5.58 12.11 1.25
N GLU A 168 5.03 13.11 1.96
CA GLU A 168 5.78 14.08 2.78
C GLU A 168 6.29 13.50 4.11
N GLY A 169 6.11 12.20 4.39
CA GLY A 169 6.77 11.58 5.54
C GLY A 169 6.07 11.79 6.90
N ARG A 170 4.95 12.52 6.94
CA ARG A 170 4.24 12.88 8.19
C ARG A 170 2.89 12.19 8.39
N GLY A 171 2.48 11.38 7.42
CA GLY A 171 1.19 10.70 7.43
C GLY A 171 1.12 9.47 8.35
N TYR A 172 -0.06 8.85 8.36
CA TYR A 172 -0.45 7.70 9.17
C TYR A 172 0.55 6.55 9.07
N ILE A 173 0.92 6.15 7.85
CA ILE A 173 1.83 5.01 7.65
C ILE A 173 3.21 5.31 8.25
N ASN A 174 3.70 6.53 8.08
CA ASN A 174 4.99 6.93 8.63
C ASN A 174 4.97 6.98 10.17
N LYS A 175 3.84 7.36 10.77
CA LYS A 175 3.68 7.31 12.23
C LYS A 175 3.66 5.88 12.74
N ILE A 176 2.97 4.96 12.08
CA ILE A 176 3.01 3.51 12.41
C ILE A 176 4.44 2.98 12.31
N SER A 177 5.14 3.28 11.21
CA SER A 177 6.55 2.90 11.03
C SER A 177 7.42 3.47 12.15
N LEU A 178 7.24 4.73 12.50
CA LEU A 178 8.00 5.37 13.58
C LEU A 178 7.72 4.72 14.94
N LEU A 179 6.47 4.33 15.21
CA LEU A 179 6.09 3.66 16.45
C LEU A 179 6.81 2.31 16.55
N SER A 180 6.73 1.53 15.48
CA SER A 180 7.46 0.26 15.34
C SER A 180 8.97 0.44 15.56
N GLU A 181 9.60 1.45 14.94
CA GLU A 181 11.01 1.76 15.13
C GLU A 181 11.37 2.17 16.56
N GLN A 182 10.50 2.91 17.26
CA GLN A 182 10.74 3.28 18.67
C GLN A 182 10.60 2.08 19.59
N LEU A 183 9.57 1.24 19.40
CA LEU A 183 9.35 0.03 20.20
C LEU A 183 10.46 -1.01 19.95
N ALA A 184 10.95 -1.15 18.72
CA ALA A 184 12.04 -2.06 18.40
C ALA A 184 13.36 -1.74 19.14
N LYS A 185 13.56 -0.51 19.64
CA LYS A 185 14.75 -0.15 20.45
C LYS A 185 14.82 -0.91 21.77
N PHE A 186 13.67 -1.33 22.29
CA PHE A 186 13.58 -2.08 23.54
C PHE A 186 14.09 -3.52 23.41
N ARG A 187 14.22 -4.06 22.18
CA ARG A 187 14.80 -5.39 21.91
C ARG A 187 16.22 -5.59 22.40
N LYS A 188 16.95 -4.50 22.62
CA LYS A 188 18.36 -4.52 23.05
C LYS A 188 18.52 -4.46 24.57
N ILE A 189 17.42 -4.39 25.31
CA ILE A 189 17.43 -4.27 26.76
C ILE A 189 17.30 -5.68 27.36
N ASP A 190 18.19 -6.02 28.29
CA ASP A 190 18.26 -7.33 28.94
C ASP A 190 17.94 -7.27 30.44
N ASN A 191 17.71 -6.07 31.00
CA ASN A 191 17.43 -5.87 32.42
C ASN A 191 16.41 -4.74 32.65
N TYR A 192 15.71 -4.82 33.79
CA TYR A 192 14.64 -3.88 34.15
C TYR A 192 15.10 -2.42 34.24
N GLN A 193 16.28 -2.16 34.82
CA GLN A 193 16.80 -0.79 34.95
C GLN A 193 17.05 -0.13 33.58
N GLY A 194 17.56 -0.90 32.61
CA GLY A 194 17.70 -0.44 31.23
C GLY A 194 16.36 -0.14 30.57
N PHE A 195 15.35 -0.96 30.84
CA PHE A 195 13.99 -0.77 30.34
C PHE A 195 13.37 0.50 30.91
N GLU A 196 13.37 0.65 32.22
CA GLU A 196 12.78 1.78 32.94
C GLU A 196 13.42 3.09 32.48
N CYS A 197 14.76 3.14 32.40
CA CYS A 197 15.48 4.32 31.93
C CYS A 197 15.08 4.71 30.50
N LEU A 198 15.03 3.75 29.57
CA LEU A 198 14.64 4.01 28.19
C LEU A 198 13.17 4.41 28.10
N TYR A 199 12.28 3.69 28.79
CA TYR A 199 10.85 3.92 28.80
C TYR A 199 10.52 5.32 29.29
N LEU A 200 11.04 5.74 30.45
CA LEU A 200 10.84 7.10 30.99
C LEU A 200 11.34 8.18 30.02
N SER A 201 12.46 7.94 29.34
CA SER A 201 13.01 8.89 28.35
C SER A 201 12.18 8.99 27.05
N LYS A 202 11.40 7.96 26.72
CA LYS A 202 10.62 7.87 25.47
C LYS A 202 9.12 8.02 25.66
N LYS A 203 8.62 7.88 26.89
CA LYS A 203 7.19 7.83 27.22
C LYS A 203 6.39 8.95 26.57
N SER A 204 6.77 10.21 26.79
CA SER A 204 6.08 11.37 26.21
C SER A 204 5.98 11.31 24.67
N ASN A 205 7.05 10.87 24.01
CA ASN A 205 7.06 10.74 22.55
C ASN A 205 6.19 9.57 22.08
N LEU A 206 6.21 8.44 22.78
CA LEU A 206 5.35 7.29 22.49
C LEU A 206 3.87 7.63 22.69
N ASP A 207 3.52 8.26 23.83
CA ASP A 207 2.18 8.76 24.14
C ASP A 207 1.66 9.69 23.03
N THR A 208 2.51 10.64 22.60
CA THR A 208 2.16 11.58 21.54
C THR A 208 1.90 10.85 20.23
N LEU A 209 2.77 9.92 19.86
CA LEU A 209 2.68 9.19 18.61
C LEU A 209 1.44 8.29 18.54
N VAL A 210 1.17 7.53 19.61
CA VAL A 210 -0.02 6.67 19.71
C VAL A 210 -1.28 7.51 19.59
N ARG A 211 -1.38 8.63 20.32
CA ARG A 211 -2.54 9.53 20.24
C ARG A 211 -2.72 10.12 18.84
N GLU A 212 -1.64 10.49 18.16
CA GLU A 212 -1.71 11.00 16.78
C GLU A 212 -2.22 9.93 15.81
N ILE A 213 -1.74 8.68 15.94
CA ILE A 213 -2.20 7.55 15.13
C ILE A 213 -3.69 7.29 15.38
N ASP A 214 -4.11 7.21 16.65
CA ASP A 214 -5.52 7.01 17.02
C ASP A 214 -6.40 8.13 16.50
N THR A 215 -5.93 9.38 16.58
CA THR A 215 -6.67 10.53 16.05
C THR A 215 -6.88 10.40 14.55
N MET A 216 -5.82 10.07 13.80
CA MET A 216 -5.91 9.89 12.35
C MET A 216 -6.86 8.76 11.99
N PHE A 217 -6.70 7.59 12.61
CA PHE A 217 -7.56 6.42 12.39
C PHE A 217 -9.05 6.73 12.60
N ASN A 218 -9.39 7.44 13.67
CA ASN A 218 -10.77 7.78 13.99
C ASN A 218 -11.34 8.95 13.17
N THR A 219 -10.51 9.68 12.41
CA THR A 219 -10.95 10.87 11.65
C THR A 219 -11.41 10.54 10.24
N ASP A 220 -10.81 9.54 9.58
CA ASP A 220 -11.04 9.26 8.16
C ASP A 220 -10.99 7.75 7.89
N THR A 221 -12.05 7.23 7.26
CA THR A 221 -12.19 5.81 6.91
C THR A 221 -11.12 5.33 5.93
N LYS A 222 -10.42 6.21 5.23
CA LYS A 222 -9.32 5.82 4.33
C LYS A 222 -8.15 5.13 5.05
N TYR A 223 -8.05 5.28 6.37
CA TYR A 223 -7.03 4.63 7.20
C TYR A 223 -7.49 3.26 7.74
N ASP A 224 -8.76 2.90 7.56
CA ASP A 224 -9.31 1.61 7.94
C ASP A 224 -8.92 0.54 6.90
N ILE A 225 -7.65 0.14 6.98
CA ILE A 225 -7.04 -0.83 6.09
C ILE A 225 -6.71 -2.08 6.93
N ASP A 226 -7.41 -3.18 6.68
CA ASP A 226 -7.36 -4.43 7.47
C ASP A 226 -5.96 -4.77 8.02
N TYR A 227 -4.96 -4.85 7.15
CA TYR A 227 -3.62 -5.30 7.51
C TYR A 227 -2.75 -4.23 8.17
N LEU A 228 -3.11 -2.94 8.05
CA LEU A 228 -2.51 -1.87 8.87
C LEU A 228 -3.09 -1.90 10.28
N ASN A 229 -4.38 -2.23 10.41
CA ASN A 229 -5.04 -2.43 11.69
C ASN A 229 -4.37 -3.57 12.46
N ASP A 230 -4.09 -4.71 11.80
CA ASP A 230 -3.36 -5.83 12.42
C ASP A 230 -2.01 -5.40 13.03
N ILE A 231 -1.25 -4.58 12.32
CA ILE A 231 0.04 -4.06 12.82
C ILE A 231 -0.22 -3.12 14.00
N LEU A 232 -1.17 -2.21 13.85
CA LEU A 232 -1.47 -1.20 14.84
C LEU A 232 -1.95 -1.83 16.16
N GLU A 233 -2.80 -2.85 16.09
CA GLU A 233 -3.26 -3.62 17.25
C GLU A 233 -2.07 -4.19 18.02
N VAL A 234 -1.14 -4.85 17.32
CA VAL A 234 0.08 -5.40 17.94
C VAL A 234 0.93 -4.31 18.59
N LEU A 235 1.18 -3.20 17.89
CA LEU A 235 1.98 -2.09 18.42
C LEU A 235 1.32 -1.43 19.63
N ASN A 236 -0.01 -1.25 19.59
CA ASN A 236 -0.78 -0.69 20.68
C ASN A 236 -0.81 -1.60 21.91
N ASP A 237 -0.92 -2.90 21.70
CA ASP A 237 -0.87 -3.89 22.79
C ASP A 237 0.49 -3.86 23.46
N ILE A 238 1.59 -3.90 22.70
CA ILE A 238 2.94 -3.79 23.26
C ILE A 238 3.10 -2.48 24.05
N TYR A 239 2.63 -1.37 23.50
CA TYR A 239 2.72 -0.08 24.15
C TYR A 239 1.96 -0.03 25.49
N LYS A 240 0.75 -0.60 25.52
CA LYS A 240 -0.05 -0.70 26.76
C LYS A 240 0.64 -1.57 27.79
N GLU A 241 1.17 -2.72 27.38
CA GLU A 241 1.85 -3.66 28.28
C GLU A 241 3.11 -3.06 28.91
N PHE A 242 3.86 -2.22 28.17
CA PHE A 242 5.00 -1.49 28.73
C PHE A 242 4.65 -0.62 29.95
N GLN A 243 3.39 -0.21 30.11
CA GLN A 243 2.94 0.59 31.25
C GLN A 243 2.85 -0.24 32.56
N PHE A 244 2.82 -1.57 32.44
CA PHE A 244 2.63 -2.50 33.56
C PHE A 244 3.90 -3.31 33.89
N ILE A 245 4.96 -3.17 33.08
CA ILE A 245 6.25 -3.80 33.35
C ILE A 245 6.90 -3.16 34.59
N ASN A 246 7.31 -4.02 35.52
CA ASN A 246 8.01 -3.72 36.76
C ASN A 246 9.12 -4.76 36.98
N GLU A 247 9.89 -4.63 38.05
CA GLU A 247 11.02 -5.50 38.34
C GLU A 247 10.62 -6.97 38.49
N ASP A 248 9.43 -7.26 39.03
CA ASP A 248 8.97 -8.61 39.33
C ASP A 248 8.54 -9.38 38.06
N ASN A 249 8.02 -8.68 37.04
CA ASN A 249 7.50 -9.31 35.82
C ASN A 249 8.35 -9.04 34.57
N PHE A 250 9.43 -8.26 34.67
CA PHE A 250 10.29 -7.93 33.53
C PHE A 250 10.77 -9.19 32.78
N ALA A 251 11.31 -10.18 33.50
CA ALA A 251 11.87 -11.37 32.87
C ALA A 251 10.80 -12.26 32.18
N SER A 252 9.60 -12.32 32.75
CA SER A 252 8.51 -13.16 32.22
C SER A 252 7.75 -12.50 31.08
N ASP A 253 7.55 -11.18 31.13
CA ASP A 253 6.60 -10.50 30.25
C ASP A 253 7.31 -9.77 29.10
N PHE A 254 8.53 -9.28 29.32
CA PHE A 254 9.21 -8.41 28.34
C PHE A 254 9.67 -9.14 27.08
N SER A 255 10.28 -10.33 27.22
CA SER A 255 10.78 -11.07 26.04
C SER A 255 9.64 -11.54 25.12
N PRO A 256 8.54 -12.14 25.63
CA PRO A 256 7.39 -12.51 24.79
C PRO A 256 6.72 -11.33 24.11
N LEU A 257 6.70 -10.13 24.73
CA LEU A 257 6.14 -8.93 24.10
C LEU A 257 6.97 -8.49 22.89
N LEU A 258 8.29 -8.58 22.98
CA LEU A 258 9.20 -8.16 21.92
C LEU A 258 9.27 -9.15 20.75
N GLU A 259 8.89 -10.41 20.97
CA GLU A 259 8.70 -11.41 19.92
C GLU A 259 7.51 -11.10 18.99
N LYS A 260 6.56 -10.26 19.44
CA LYS A 260 5.42 -9.82 18.62
C LYS A 260 5.78 -8.69 17.63
N LEU A 261 6.91 -7.99 17.83
CA LEU A 261 7.41 -6.90 16.95
C LEU A 261 8.01 -7.41 15.64
#